data_AF-A0A2V2FDP1-F1
#
_entry.id   AF-A0A2V2FDP1-F1
#
_cell.length_a   1.000
_cell.length_b   1.000
_cell.length_c   1.000
_cell.angle_alpha   90.00
_cell.angle_beta   90.00
_cell.angle_gamma   90.00
#
_symmetry.space_group_name_H-M   'P 1'
#
loop_
_entity.id
_entity.type
_entity.pdbx_description
1 polymer ?
#
loop_
_entity_poly.entity_id
_entity_poly.type
_entity_poly.pdbx_seq_one_letter_code
_entity_poly.pdbx_strand_id
1 'polypeptide(L)'
;MQMSYGEIVRSYKEAKEPKKQIGILADLNAVGKDEIAKILYNAGEINKMTYGQYQRHGKKAVKTEPTKTAEVCEQAAPAGEPCRVPEKAENVHVPEAVIEIVRDTLAELKSAYGNAKNVVMQYEEMEAFLSAATADKAE
;
A
#
# COMPACT_ATOMS: atom_id res chain seq x y z
N MET A 1 1.41 -22.33 5.31
CA MET A 1 1.55 -21.26 6.32
C MET A 1 1.50 -19.94 5.57
N GLN A 2 0.54 -19.05 5.90
CA GLN A 2 0.53 -17.67 5.38
C GLN A 2 1.23 -16.76 6.39
N MET A 3 2.09 -15.86 5.91
CA MET A 3 2.76 -14.84 6.74
C MET A 3 1.81 -13.68 6.99
N SER A 4 1.94 -13.08 8.18
CA SER A 4 1.27 -11.83 8.50
C SER A 4 1.84 -10.66 7.69
N TYR A 5 1.06 -9.57 7.58
CA TYR A 5 1.45 -8.35 6.87
C TYR A 5 2.80 -7.78 7.37
N GLY A 6 3.02 -7.79 8.69
CA GLY A 6 4.26 -7.30 9.29
C GLY A 6 5.47 -8.16 8.94
N GLU A 7 5.29 -9.48 8.83
CA GLU A 7 6.35 -10.42 8.44
C GLU A 7 6.73 -10.28 6.97
N ILE A 8 5.76 -10.02 6.09
CA ILE A 8 6.00 -9.74 4.66
C ILE A 8 6.89 -8.50 4.51
N VAL A 9 6.57 -7.42 5.23
CA VAL A 9 7.34 -6.16 5.20
C VAL A 9 8.74 -6.38 5.77
N ARG A 10 8.87 -7.06 6.92
CA ARG A 10 10.16 -7.32 7.55
C ARG A 10 11.06 -8.21 6.69
N SER A 11 10.50 -9.30 6.15
CA SER A 11 11.21 -10.20 5.24
C SER A 11 11.67 -9.48 3.97
N TYR A 12 10.87 -8.55 3.45
CA TYR A 12 11.27 -7.72 2.31
C TYR A 12 12.46 -6.81 2.63
N LYS A 13 12.49 -6.16 3.81
CA LYS A 13 13.60 -5.31 4.26
C LYS A 13 14.91 -6.07 4.44
N GLU A 14 14.81 -7.26 5.02
CA GLU A 14 15.97 -8.10 5.34
C GLU A 14 16.50 -8.85 4.11
N ALA A 15 15.75 -8.87 3.00
CA ALA A 15 16.15 -9.57 1.78
C ALA A 15 17.30 -8.87 1.04
N LYS A 16 18.31 -9.66 0.66
CA LYS A 16 19.44 -9.19 -0.15
C LYS A 16 19.03 -8.76 -1.57
N GLU A 17 17.92 -9.31 -2.08
CA GLU A 17 17.40 -9.00 -3.42
C GLU A 17 15.89 -8.69 -3.37
N PRO A 18 15.50 -7.43 -3.08
CA PRO A 18 14.11 -7.07 -2.82
C PRO A 18 13.16 -7.38 -3.99
N LYS A 19 13.62 -7.20 -5.24
CA LYS A 19 12.81 -7.49 -6.43
C LYS A 19 12.46 -8.97 -6.60
N LYS A 20 13.37 -9.88 -6.25
CA LYS A 20 13.10 -11.34 -6.30
C LYS A 20 12.25 -11.77 -5.11
N GLN A 21 12.46 -11.14 -3.95
CA GLN A 21 11.70 -11.41 -2.74
C GLN A 21 10.19 -11.23 -2.93
N ILE A 22 9.75 -10.26 -3.73
CA ILE A 22 8.32 -10.09 -4.05
C ILE A 22 7.72 -11.34 -4.69
N GLY A 23 8.47 -12.02 -5.57
CA GLY A 23 8.01 -13.28 -6.17
C GLY A 23 7.93 -14.41 -5.16
N ILE A 24 8.95 -14.54 -4.31
CA ILE A 24 9.01 -15.56 -3.27
C ILE A 24 7.87 -15.36 -2.25
N LEU A 25 7.62 -14.11 -1.84
CA LEU A 25 6.53 -13.76 -0.93
C LEU A 25 5.16 -14.03 -1.55
N ALA A 26 5.02 -13.84 -2.86
CA ALA A 26 3.79 -14.17 -3.58
C ALA A 26 3.54 -15.69 -3.59
N ASP A 27 4.57 -16.47 -3.92
CA ASP A 27 4.51 -17.93 -3.95
C ASP A 27 4.24 -18.50 -2.54
N LEU A 28 4.90 -17.97 -1.51
CA LEU A 28 4.74 -18.40 -0.11
C LEU A 28 3.34 -18.13 0.45
N ASN A 29 2.72 -17.01 0.06
CA ASN A 29 1.41 -16.61 0.55
C ASN A 29 0.25 -17.05 -0.36
N ALA A 30 0.55 -17.71 -1.48
CA ALA A 30 -0.40 -18.09 -2.53
C ALA A 30 -1.22 -16.89 -3.05
N VAL A 31 -0.57 -15.73 -3.15
CA VAL A 31 -1.15 -14.46 -3.62
C VAL A 31 -0.40 -13.95 -4.84
N GLY A 32 -1.00 -12.98 -5.55
CA GLY A 32 -0.35 -12.34 -6.68
C GLY A 32 0.84 -11.45 -6.27
N LYS A 33 1.82 -11.30 -7.17
CA LYS A 33 2.95 -10.37 -6.98
C LYS A 33 2.48 -8.91 -6.83
N ASP A 34 1.34 -8.58 -7.42
CA ASP A 34 0.66 -7.29 -7.31
C ASP A 34 0.08 -7.05 -5.90
N GLU A 35 -0.42 -8.09 -5.23
CA GLU A 35 -0.90 -7.99 -3.85
C GLU A 35 0.25 -7.78 -2.87
N ILE A 36 1.35 -8.52 -3.01
CA ILE A 36 2.58 -8.27 -2.23
C ILE A 36 3.11 -6.86 -2.49
N ALA A 37 3.15 -6.42 -3.75
CA ALA A 37 3.59 -5.07 -4.09
C ALA A 37 2.65 -4.01 -3.48
N LYS A 38 1.34 -4.26 -3.39
CA LYS A 38 0.37 -3.36 -2.74
C LYS A 38 0.63 -3.25 -1.24
N ILE A 39 0.89 -4.37 -0.58
CA ILE A 39 1.29 -4.42 0.85
C ILE A 39 2.54 -3.57 1.08
N LEU A 40 3.58 -3.78 0.28
CA LEU A 40 4.83 -3.04 0.41
C LEU A 40 4.68 -1.54 0.07
N TYR A 41 3.82 -1.19 -0.88
CA TYR A 41 3.53 0.19 -1.23
C TYR A 41 2.81 0.93 -0.09
N ASN A 42 1.79 0.30 0.49
CA ASN A 42 1.04 0.86 1.62
C ASN A 42 1.92 0.99 2.88
N ALA A 43 2.90 0.10 3.06
CA ALA A 43 3.89 0.19 4.13
C ALA A 43 5.00 1.23 3.87
N GLY A 44 5.06 1.84 2.67
CA GLY A 44 6.08 2.81 2.30
C GLY A 44 7.43 2.22 1.87
N GLU A 45 7.51 0.91 1.69
CA GLU A 45 8.76 0.19 1.35
C GLU A 45 9.14 0.29 -0.13
N ILE A 46 8.15 0.48 -1.00
CA ILE A 46 8.37 0.65 -2.44
C ILE A 46 7.71 1.92 -2.95
N ASN A 47 8.33 2.55 -3.95
CA ASN A 47 7.80 3.77 -4.55
C ASN A 47 6.66 3.49 -5.55
N LYS A 48 5.90 4.54 -5.89
CA LYS A 48 4.77 4.46 -6.84
C LYS A 48 5.18 3.94 -8.22
N MET A 49 6.38 4.27 -8.70
CA MET A 49 6.88 3.77 -9.99
C MET A 49 7.07 2.25 -9.97
N THR A 50 7.66 1.72 -8.90
CA THR A 50 7.91 0.29 -8.72
C THR A 50 6.60 -0.46 -8.55
N TYR A 51 5.69 0.06 -7.72
CA TYR A 51 4.35 -0.50 -7.58
C TYR A 51 3.59 -0.56 -8.92
N GLY A 52 3.68 0.52 -9.71
CA GLY A 52 3.06 0.58 -11.03
C GLY A 52 3.57 -0.46 -12.03
N GLN A 53 4.80 -0.97 -11.88
CA GLN A 53 5.32 -2.07 -12.71
C GLN A 53 4.51 -3.35 -12.46
N TYR A 54 4.22 -3.68 -11.21
CA TYR A 54 3.49 -4.89 -10.84
C TYR A 54 1.98 -4.79 -11.17
N GLN A 55 1.40 -3.60 -11.13
CA GLN A 55 0.01 -3.38 -11.57
C GLN A 55 -0.23 -3.65 -13.06
N ARG A 56 0.76 -3.38 -13.92
CA ARG A 56 0.63 -3.57 -15.38
C ARG A 56 0.59 -5.04 -15.79
N HIS A 57 1.25 -5.91 -15.02
CA HIS A 57 1.31 -7.34 -15.29
C HIS A 57 0.12 -8.12 -14.71
N GLY A 58 -0.61 -7.57 -13.72
CA GLY A 58 -1.78 -8.21 -13.11
C GLY A 58 -3.04 -8.27 -13.99
N LYS A 59 -3.07 -7.59 -15.14
CA LYS A 59 -4.25 -7.59 -16.05
C LYS A 59 -4.34 -8.80 -16.97
N LYS A 60 -3.37 -9.71 -16.98
CA LYS A 60 -3.47 -10.98 -17.72
C LYS A 60 -3.28 -12.17 -16.76
N ALA A 61 -4.42 -12.79 -16.45
CA ALA A 61 -4.60 -14.11 -15.85
C ALA A 61 -3.90 -14.35 -14.50
N VAL A 62 -4.68 -14.34 -13.41
CA VAL A 62 -5.07 -15.55 -12.67
C VAL A 62 -6.33 -15.18 -11.86
N LYS A 63 -7.43 -15.91 -12.06
CA LYS A 63 -8.55 -15.97 -11.12
C LYS A 63 -8.04 -16.72 -9.87
N THR A 64 -7.51 -16.00 -8.90
CA THR A 64 -7.35 -16.50 -7.53
C THR A 64 -7.86 -15.41 -6.61
N GLU A 65 -8.94 -15.74 -5.93
CA GLU A 65 -9.65 -14.87 -5.00
C GLU A 65 -8.74 -14.47 -3.83
N PRO A 66 -8.78 -13.21 -3.37
CA PRO A 66 -7.98 -12.78 -2.24
C PRO A 66 -8.56 -13.39 -0.96
N THR A 67 -7.73 -14.19 -0.29
CA THR A 67 -7.99 -14.68 1.06
C THR A 67 -8.00 -13.46 2.00
N LYS A 68 -9.20 -13.00 2.37
CA LYS A 68 -9.41 -11.97 3.38
C LYS A 68 -9.22 -12.64 4.74
N THR A 69 -8.05 -12.45 5.35
CA THR A 69 -7.82 -12.70 6.77
C THR A 69 -8.69 -11.75 7.58
N ALA A 70 -9.77 -12.27 8.15
CA ALA A 70 -10.40 -11.73 9.34
C ALA A 70 -9.98 -12.61 10.51
N GLU A 71 -9.48 -11.97 11.56
CA GLU A 71 -8.99 -12.57 12.79
C GLU A 71 -10.12 -13.21 13.61
N VAL A 72 -9.86 -14.45 14.03
CA VAL A 72 -10.03 -15.06 15.37
C VAL A 72 -11.41 -15.11 16.03
N CYS A 73 -11.89 -16.36 16.22
CA CYS A 73 -12.47 -17.01 17.43
C CYS A 73 -13.37 -18.18 16.94
N GLU A 74 -13.41 -19.41 17.43
CA GLU A 74 -12.67 -20.21 18.41
C GLU A 74 -13.17 -21.68 18.22
N GLN A 75 -12.24 -22.65 18.29
CA GLN A 75 -12.40 -24.08 18.63
C GLN A 75 -13.14 -25.13 17.75
N ALA A 76 -12.47 -26.29 17.72
CA ALA A 76 -12.92 -27.69 17.62
C ALA A 76 -13.11 -28.36 16.24
N ALA A 77 -12.25 -29.35 15.97
CA ALA A 77 -12.35 -30.37 14.91
C ALA A 77 -13.12 -31.61 15.41
N PRO A 78 -13.31 -32.73 14.64
CA PRO A 78 -13.29 -32.93 13.18
C PRO A 78 -14.52 -33.75 12.66
N ALA A 79 -14.53 -34.01 11.34
CA ALA A 79 -15.20 -35.12 10.62
C ALA A 79 -16.59 -34.87 9.97
N GLY A 80 -16.63 -35.01 8.64
CA GLY A 80 -17.87 -35.11 7.84
C GLY A 80 -17.69 -34.66 6.39
N GLU A 81 -18.07 -35.51 5.44
CA GLU A 81 -18.02 -35.36 3.97
C GLU A 81 -18.66 -34.07 3.40
N PRO A 82 -18.30 -33.66 2.15
CA PRO A 82 -18.59 -32.33 1.63
C PRO A 82 -20.06 -32.18 1.20
N CYS A 83 -20.80 -31.33 1.91
CA CYS A 83 -22.14 -30.90 1.51
C CYS A 83 -22.12 -29.49 0.88
N ARG A 84 -22.49 -29.45 -0.40
CA ARG A 84 -23.19 -28.40 -1.17
C ARG A 84 -22.95 -26.90 -0.86
N VAL A 85 -22.50 -26.22 -1.93
CA VAL A 85 -22.61 -24.79 -2.33
C VAL A 85 -23.59 -23.91 -1.52
N PRO A 86 -23.14 -22.70 -1.11
CA PRO A 86 -23.99 -21.51 -1.09
C PRO A 86 -23.38 -20.39 -1.97
N GLU A 87 -24.05 -20.07 -3.09
CA GLU A 87 -24.83 -18.83 -3.30
C GLU A 87 -24.02 -17.53 -3.35
N LYS A 88 -23.80 -17.09 -4.60
CA LYS A 88 -23.89 -15.72 -5.12
C LYS A 88 -23.12 -14.62 -4.38
N ALA A 89 -22.04 -14.17 -5.03
CA ALA A 89 -21.40 -12.89 -4.77
C ALA A 89 -22.43 -11.74 -4.77
N GLU A 90 -22.71 -11.18 -3.60
CA GLU A 90 -23.35 -9.88 -3.51
C GLU A 90 -22.29 -8.82 -3.85
N ASN A 91 -22.39 -8.28 -5.07
CA ASN A 91 -21.59 -7.15 -5.50
C ASN A 91 -21.81 -6.00 -4.52
N VAL A 92 -20.79 -5.64 -3.72
CA VAL A 92 -20.82 -4.42 -2.92
C VAL A 92 -20.81 -3.23 -3.88
N HIS A 93 -22.01 -2.76 -4.20
CA HIS A 93 -22.22 -1.60 -5.04
C HIS A 93 -21.89 -0.36 -4.23
N VAL A 94 -20.72 0.22 -4.47
CA VAL A 94 -20.37 1.54 -3.93
C VAL A 94 -21.15 2.57 -4.73
N PRO A 95 -21.98 3.41 -4.09
CA PRO A 95 -22.69 4.47 -4.80
C PRO A 95 -21.71 5.45 -5.45
N GLU A 96 -21.99 5.85 -6.69
CA GLU A 96 -21.13 6.77 -7.45
C GLU A 96 -20.87 8.08 -6.70
N ALA A 97 -21.85 8.56 -5.92
CA ALA A 97 -21.72 9.74 -5.07
C ALA A 97 -20.58 9.61 -4.03
N VAL A 98 -20.36 8.42 -3.48
CA VAL A 98 -19.27 8.18 -2.52
C VAL A 98 -17.92 8.22 -3.25
N ILE A 99 -17.87 7.74 -4.49
CA ILE A 99 -16.66 7.78 -5.32
C ILE A 99 -16.29 9.24 -5.66
N GLU A 100 -17.27 10.08 -5.97
CA GLU A 100 -17.05 11.51 -6.23
C GLU A 100 -16.54 12.25 -5.00
N ILE A 101 -17.16 12.06 -3.83
CA ILE A 101 -16.69 12.69 -2.57
C ILE A 101 -15.23 12.32 -2.27
N VAL A 102 -14.85 11.06 -2.49
CA VAL A 102 -13.46 10.62 -2.29
C VAL A 102 -12.52 11.27 -3.31
N ARG A 103 -12.96 11.48 -4.56
CA ARG A 103 -12.15 12.19 -5.57
C ARG A 103 -11.96 13.67 -5.22
N ASP A 104 -13.00 14.33 -4.75
CA ASP A 104 -12.97 15.74 -4.38
C ASP A 104 -12.05 15.98 -3.18
N THR A 105 -12.20 15.16 -2.13
CA THR A 105 -11.32 15.22 -0.95
C THR A 105 -9.85 14.98 -1.31
N LEU A 106 -9.56 14.05 -2.24
CA LEU A 106 -8.19 13.86 -2.74
C LEU A 106 -7.65 15.06 -3.51
N ALA A 107 -8.50 15.78 -4.25
CA ALA A 107 -8.12 17.00 -4.95
C ALA A 107 -7.79 18.14 -3.97
N GLU A 108 -8.60 18.32 -2.92
CA GLU A 108 -8.36 19.28 -1.84
C GLU A 108 -7.04 18.99 -1.11
N LEU A 109 -6.82 17.74 -0.71
CA LEU A 109 -5.57 17.29 -0.08
C LEU A 109 -4.35 17.60 -0.94
N LYS A 110 -4.45 17.37 -2.26
CA LYS A 110 -3.37 17.65 -3.20
C LYS A 110 -3.08 19.15 -3.32
N SER A 111 -4.12 19.99 -3.32
CA SER A 111 -3.96 21.44 -3.33
C SER A 111 -3.32 21.95 -2.04
N ALA A 112 -3.82 21.50 -0.88
CA ALA A 112 -3.28 21.86 0.43
C ALA A 112 -1.79 21.49 0.56
N TYR A 113 -1.40 20.30 0.09
CA TYR A 113 -0.01 19.87 0.05
C TYR A 113 0.86 20.79 -0.81
N GLY A 114 0.37 21.20 -1.99
CA GLY A 114 1.06 22.14 -2.86
C GLY A 114 1.30 23.50 -2.18
N ASN A 115 0.28 24.01 -1.49
CA ASN A 115 0.38 25.27 -0.75
C ASN A 115 1.37 25.15 0.42
N ALA A 116 1.29 24.08 1.21
CA ALA A 116 2.21 23.84 2.32
C ALA A 116 3.66 23.75 1.84
N LYS A 117 3.91 23.09 0.71
CA LYS A 117 5.25 23.03 0.10
C LYS A 117 5.80 24.42 -0.24
N ASN A 118 4.97 25.31 -0.77
CA ASN A 118 5.39 26.67 -1.08
C ASN A 118 5.74 27.46 0.19
N VAL A 119 4.96 27.29 1.26
CA VAL A 119 5.24 27.92 2.56
C VAL A 119 6.56 27.43 3.15
N VAL A 120 6.83 26.12 3.08
CA VAL A 120 8.12 25.55 3.54
C VAL A 120 9.29 26.13 2.75
N MET A 121 9.16 26.26 1.44
CA MET A 121 10.21 26.86 0.61
C MET A 121 10.46 28.33 1.00
N GLN A 122 9.40 29.12 1.24
CA GLN A 122 9.55 30.50 1.71
C GLN A 122 10.23 30.57 3.09
N TYR A 123 9.92 29.64 3.98
CA TYR A 123 10.58 29.54 5.29
C TYR A 123 12.09 29.29 5.13
N GLU A 124 12.47 28.33 4.29
CA GLU A 124 13.88 28.02 4.01
C GLU A 124 14.63 29.23 3.40
N GLU A 125 13.98 29.96 2.49
CA GLU A 125 14.53 31.20 1.91
C GLU A 125 14.74 32.28 2.99
N MET A 126 13.79 32.46 3.89
CA MET A 126 13.89 33.42 5.00
C MET A 126 14.99 33.04 6.00
N GLU A 127 15.14 31.75 6.33
CA GLU A 127 16.24 31.26 7.18
C GLU A 127 17.60 31.47 6.51
N ALA A 128 17.72 31.21 5.21
CA ALA A 128 18.95 31.45 4.46
C ALA A 128 19.32 32.94 4.47
N PHE A 129 18.33 33.82 4.29
CA PHE A 129 18.53 35.28 4.38
C PHE A 129 19.03 35.71 5.76
N LEU A 130 18.42 35.22 6.84
CA LEU A 130 18.86 35.51 8.21
C LEU A 130 20.28 35.00 8.46
N SER A 131 20.61 33.81 7.97
CA SER A 131 21.95 33.23 8.11
C SER A 131 23.01 34.07 7.40
N ALA A 132 22.72 34.55 6.18
CA ALA A 132 23.62 35.44 5.45
C ALA A 132 23.77 36.81 6.14
N ALA A 133 22.67 37.43 6.58
CA ALA A 133 22.69 38.75 7.23
C ALA A 133 23.36 38.76 8.61
N THR A 134 23.43 37.61 9.28
CA THR A 134 24.11 37.45 10.58
C THR A 134 25.57 37.03 10.42
N ALA A 135 25.95 36.38 9.32
CA ALA A 135 27.33 36.01 9.02
C ALA A 135 28.24 37.25 8.84
N ASP A 136 27.75 38.32 8.21
CA ASP A 136 28.50 39.58 8.00
C ASP A 136 28.75 40.39 9.30
N LYS A 137 28.11 40.04 10.43
CA LYS A 137 28.30 40.75 11.71
C LYS A 137 29.28 40.05 12.67
N ALA A 138 29.87 38.94 12.25
CA ALA A 138 30.79 38.13 13.07
C ALA A 138 32.28 38.36 12.74
N GLU A 139 32.60 39.30 11.84
CA GLU A 139 33.95 39.85 11.60
C GLU A 139 34.14 41.20 12.30
#